data_AF-A0A3D3QLR2-F1
#
_entry.id   AF-A0A3D3QLR2-F1
#
_cell.length_a   1.000
_cell.length_b   1.000
_cell.length_c   1.000
_cell.angle_alpha   90.00
_cell.angle_beta   90.00
_cell.angle_gamma   90.00
#
_symmetry.space_group_name_H-M   'P 1'
#
loop_
_entity.id
_entity.type
_entity.pdbx_description
1 polymer ?
#
loop_
_entity_poly.entity_id
_entity_poly.type
_entity_poly.pdbx_seq_one_letter_code
_entity_poly.pdbx_strand_id
1 'polypeptide(L)' 'MVVCPSEALLVGDMNDPLSKVSQIVNREAVAVRRPEKETRPKVFYKGADQVTLDPLAARRPEGGIFMWSEQGDV' A
#
# COMPACT_ATOMS: atom_id res chain seq x y z
N MET A 1 -15.70 5.79 -11.08
CA MET A 1 -16.30 4.50 -10.68
C MET A 1 -15.43 3.90 -9.59
N VAL A 2 -16.00 3.60 -8.43
CA VAL A 2 -15.31 2.80 -7.40
C VAL A 2 -15.47 1.33 -7.81
N VAL A 3 -14.36 0.64 -8.05
CA VAL A 3 -14.36 -0.76 -8.51
C VAL A 3 -14.36 -1.73 -7.32
N CYS A 4 -13.81 -1.32 -6.17
CA CYS A 4 -13.67 -2.15 -4.99
C CYS A 4 -14.99 -2.24 -4.22
N PRO A 5 -15.68 -3.40 -4.19
CA PRO A 5 -17.00 -3.51 -3.57
C PRO A 5 -16.98 -3.31 -2.05
N SER A 6 -15.85 -3.65 -1.41
CA SER A 6 -15.65 -3.50 0.03
C SER A 6 -15.13 -2.11 0.43
N GLU A 7 -14.92 -1.22 -0.53
CA GLU A 7 -14.35 0.12 -0.31
C GLU A 7 -12.99 0.11 0.43
N ALA A 8 -12.21 -0.97 0.30
CA ALA A 8 -10.89 -1.08 0.92
C ALA A 8 -9.85 -0.12 0.31
N LEU A 9 -10.11 0.36 -0.91
CA LEU A 9 -9.29 1.37 -1.59
C LEU A 9 -10.02 2.71 -1.60
N LEU A 10 -9.49 3.68 -0.87
CA LEU A 10 -9.99 5.04 -0.79
C LEU A 10 -9.00 5.99 -1.46
N VAL A 11 -9.46 6.71 -2.48
CA VAL A 11 -8.67 7.68 -3.24
C VAL A 11 -9.29 9.06 -3.07
N GLY A 12 -8.46 10.07 -2.80
CA GLY A 12 -8.90 11.45 -2.56
C GLY A 12 -7.73 12.40 -2.38
N ASP A 13 -8.02 13.70 -2.30
CA ASP A 13 -7.01 14.74 -2.08
C ASP A 13 -6.59 14.77 -0.59
N MET A 14 -5.29 14.65 -0.33
CA MET A 14 -4.76 14.72 1.04
C MET A 14 -4.73 16.14 1.61
N ASN A 15 -4.72 17.16 0.73
CA ASN A 15 -4.65 18.56 1.13
C ASN A 15 -6.04 19.14 1.47
N ASP A 16 -7.12 18.49 1.02
CA ASP A 16 -8.47 18.85 1.41
C ASP A 16 -8.82 18.17 2.76
N PRO A 17 -8.97 18.93 3.86
CA PRO A 17 -9.30 18.36 5.17
C PRO A 17 -10.71 17.74 5.23
N LEU A 18 -11.58 18.05 4.25
CA LEU A 18 -12.92 17.45 4.15
C LEU A 18 -12.90 16.11 3.41
N SER A 19 -11.78 15.73 2.79
CA SER A 19 -11.67 14.45 2.10
C SER A 19 -11.62 13.28 3.09
N LYS A 20 -12.23 12.15 2.72
CA LYS A 20 -12.18 10.92 3.53
C LYS A 20 -10.74 10.44 3.76
N VAL A 21 -9.86 10.58 2.77
CA VAL A 21 -8.45 10.18 2.86
C VAL A 21 -7.72 11.04 3.89
N SER A 22 -7.88 12.38 3.83
CA SER A 22 -7.23 13.30 4.76
C SER A 22 -7.68 13.06 6.20
N GLN A 23 -8.98 12.79 6.40
CA GLN A 23 -9.51 12.47 7.73
C GLN A 23 -8.94 11.16 8.29
N ILE A 24 -8.82 10.11 7.48
CA ILE A 24 -8.27 8.82 7.90
C ILE A 24 -6.78 8.94 8.22
N VAL A 25 -5.98 9.49 7.31
CA VAL A 25 -4.52 9.59 7.48
C VAL A 25 -4.14 10.41 8.71
N ASN A 26 -4.92 11.46 9.04
CA ASN A 26 -4.63 12.33 10.17
C ASN A 26 -5.17 11.81 11.52
N ARG A 27 -6.07 10.81 11.54
CA ARG A 27 -6.77 10.37 12.78
C ARG A 27 -6.54 8.91 13.14
N GLU A 28 -6.11 8.10 12.18
CA GLU A 28 -6.00 6.66 12.33
C GLU A 28 -4.54 6.21 12.31
N ALA A 29 -4.25 5.09 12.96
CA ALA A 29 -2.96 4.44 12.83
C ALA A 29 -2.82 3.85 11.42
N VAL A 30 -1.94 4.44 10.62
CA VAL A 30 -1.64 4.00 9.26
C VAL A 30 -0.15 3.74 9.09
N ALA A 31 0.19 2.81 8.20
CA ALA A 31 1.55 2.47 7.84
C ALA A 31 1.81 2.72 6.35
N VAL A 32 3.08 2.89 6.00
CA VAL A 32 3.53 3.01 4.60
C VAL A 32 4.44 1.84 4.26
N ARG A 33 4.49 1.48 2.97
CA ARG A 33 5.35 0.39 2.49
C ARG A 33 6.78 0.88 2.26
N ARG A 34 7.76 0.14 2.76
CA ARG A 34 9.20 0.45 2.63
C ARG A 34 9.58 1.92 2.94
N PRO A 35 9.31 2.42 4.16
CA PRO A 35 9.67 3.79 4.54
C PRO A 35 11.17 4.08 4.35
N GLU A 36 12.04 3.08 4.48
CA GLU A 36 13.50 3.18 4.35
C GLU A 36 13.98 3.58 2.95
N LYS A 37 13.11 3.56 1.94
CA LYS A 37 13.43 3.98 0.57
C LYS A 37 13.24 5.49 0.33
N GLU A 38 12.74 6.24 1.31
CA GLU A 38 12.61 7.71 1.27
C GLU A 38 11.85 8.25 0.03
N THR A 39 10.92 7.46 -0.52
CA THR A 39 10.17 7.80 -1.75
C THR A 39 8.99 8.75 -1.53
N ARG A 40 8.76 9.17 -0.27
CA ARG A 40 7.60 9.99 0.14
C ARG A 40 6.26 9.39 -0.34
N PRO A 41 5.93 8.16 0.11
CA PRO A 41 4.77 7.41 -0.38
C PRO A 41 3.45 8.16 -0.14
N LYS A 42 2.52 8.00 -1.08
CA LYS A 42 1.15 8.55 -1.03
C LYS A 42 0.08 7.49 -0.81
N VAL A 43 0.50 6.26 -0.51
CA VAL A 43 -0.39 5.13 -0.20
C VAL A 43 -0.16 4.76 1.26
N PHE A 44 -1.26 4.75 2.01
CA PHE A 44 -1.29 4.49 3.45
C PHE A 44 -2.19 3.28 3.71
N TYR A 45 -1.72 2.36 4.56
CA TYR A 45 -2.41 1.13 4.90
C TYR A 45 -2.94 1.21 6.33
N LYS A 46 -4.25 1.01 6.51
CA LYS A 46 -4.88 0.89 7.83
C LYS A 46 -5.05 -0.60 8.17
N GLY A 47 -4.53 -1.02 9.33
CA GLY A 47 -4.70 -2.40 9.83
C GLY A 47 -3.98 -3.49 9.04
N ALA A 48 -3.00 -3.14 8.20
CA ALA A 48 -2.19 -4.13 7.49
C ALA A 48 -1.16 -4.77 8.41
N ASP A 49 -0.96 -6.08 8.25
CA ASP A 49 0.11 -6.81 8.93
C ASP A 49 1.48 -6.38 8.35
N GLN A 50 2.47 -6.18 9.23
CA GLN A 50 3.82 -5.77 8.85
C GLN A 50 4.45 -6.73 7.83
N VAL A 51 4.14 -8.03 7.89
CA VAL A 51 4.66 -9.01 6.93
C VAL A 51 4.17 -8.77 5.49
N THR A 52 3.08 -8.02 5.31
CA THR A 52 2.56 -7.64 3.99
C THR A 52 3.19 -6.35 3.47
N LEU A 53 3.72 -5.51 4.38
CA LEU A 53 4.35 -4.24 4.07
C LEU A 53 5.86 -4.37 3.88
N ASP A 54 6.49 -5.34 4.56
CA ASP A 54 7.86 -5.75 4.31
C ASP A 54 7.90 -6.93 3.31
N PRO A 55 8.28 -6.68 2.04
CA PRO A 55 8.40 -7.75 1.06
C PRO A 55 9.54 -8.75 1.33
N LEU A 56 10.46 -8.47 2.27
CA LEU A 56 11.44 -9.46 2.74
C LEU A 56 10.85 -10.40 3.80
N ALA A 57 9.77 -10.00 4.48
CA ALA A 57 9.07 -10.82 5.46
C ALA A 57 8.08 -11.81 4.81
N ALA A 58 7.60 -11.52 3.61
CA ALA A 58 6.73 -12.43 2.86
C ALA A 58 7.50 -13.71 2.46
N ARG A 59 6.95 -14.89 2.79
CA ARG A 59 7.54 -16.19 2.45
C ARG A 59 7.69 -16.31 0.93
N ARG A 60 8.93 -16.42 0.46
CA ARG A 60 9.25 -16.59 -0.96
C ARG A 60 8.74 -17.96 -1.45
N PRO A 61 8.02 -18.03 -2.57
CA PRO A 61 7.72 -19.31 -3.21
C PRO A 61 9.03 -20.03 -3.59
N GLU A 62 9.08 -21.33 -3.33
CA GLU A 62 10.14 -22.20 -3.89
C GLU A 62 10.19 -21.99 -5.41
N GLY A 63 11.38 -21.74 -5.96
CA GLY A 63 11.57 -21.51 -7.40
C GLY A 63 11.71 -20.05 -7.87
N GLY A 64 11.66 -19.06 -6.96
CA GLY A 64 12.03 -17.67 -7.31
C GLY A 64 11.05 -16.92 -8.22
N ILE A 65 9.86 -17.48 -8.44
CA ILE A 65 8.81 -16.84 -9.22
C ILE A 65 8.15 -15.78 -8.35
N PHE A 66 8.38 -14.51 -8.66
CA PHE A 66 7.56 -13.43 -8.13
C PHE A 66 6.20 -13.48 -8.82
N MET A 67 5.13 -13.31 -8.06
CA MET A 67 3.74 -13.30 -8.56
C MET A 67 3.45 -12.27 -9.68
N TRP A 68 4.40 -11.38 -9.98
CA TRP A 68 4.25 -10.26 -10.92
C TRP A 68 5.49 -10.02 -11.81
N SER A 69 6.45 -10.95 -11.86
CA SER A 69 7.60 -10.79 -12.76
C SER A 69 7.27 -11.36 -14.14
N GLU A 70 6.71 -10.52 -15.03
CA GLU A 70 7.12 -10.60 -16.43
C GLU A 70 8.46 -9.87 -16.52
N GLN A 71 9.55 -10.64 -16.56
CA GLN A 71 10.84 -10.12 -16.95
C GLN A 71 10.82 -10.10 -18.48
N GLY A 72 10.66 -8.91 -19.07
CA GLY A 72 10.94 -8.71 -20.49
C GLY A 72 12.43 -8.96 -20.71
N ASP A 73 12.76 -10.10 -21.32
CA ASP A 73 14.10 -10.43 -21.80
C ASP A 73 14.49 -9.48 -22.96
N VAL A 74 15.76 -9.09 -22.97
CA VAL A 74 16.42 -8.36 -24.05
C VAL A 74 16.71 -9.25 -25.24
#